data_AF-A0A947VBU3-F1
#
_entry.id   AF-A0A947VBU3-F1
#
_cell.length_a   1.000
_cell.length_b   1.000
_cell.length_c   1.000
_cell.angle_alpha   90.00
_cell.angle_beta   90.00
_cell.angle_gamma   90.00
#
_symmetry.space_group_name_H-M   'P 1'
#
loop_
_entity.id
_entity.type
_entity.pdbx_description
1 polymer ?
#
loop_
_entity_poly.entity_id
_entity_poly.type
_entity_poly.pdbx_seq_one_letter_code
_entity_poly.pdbx_strand_id
1 'polypeptide(L)'
;MKPSLDIATLRQRYQSGELTPLAVVDDLLGRLSSEDAHHIWISRLDADALRAYARNLEGQDIASLPLYGIPFAIKDNIDLVGLPTTAGCPEYAYAPQRHATVVQRLIDAGAIPLGKTNLDQFATGLNGTRSPYGACLNAFNPDFISGGSSSGSAVAVALGLASFSLGTDTAGSGRVPAAFNNLVGHKPSCGALSTRGVVPACRSLDAVSIFALTAEDAEHVLAVAAGFDAEDEYSRPLAPHGFDFGRAADFRFGVPMAKDLEFFGNAEAERLFGAAVERLKALGGTPVEVDLVPFLETARLLYGGPWVAERYLAIREFFDAQPEKVFPPVREIIAGGREYSAADTFAHLYTLRAFKRVCDAVWNDIDVMLTPTAGTIYRVDEMQADPIRLNANLGYYTNFMNLLDLAATAVPAGFQNDGLPFGVTLISPPHQDGPLLHLASKMQQALGGKLGATDHALPPAESLNLLPDGQVRVAVVGAHLSGLPLNHQLTERNARLVSATQTAPTYRFYALPDGKRPGLIKVEAGGASIACEVWDMPASQFGSFVAGIPAPLGIGKLELADGSAVNGFICEGIGVADAHDITESGGWRAWLAGRGR
;
A
#
# COMPACT_ATOMS: atom_id res chain seq x y z
N MET A 1 27.92 -13.63 5.00
CA MET A 1 27.05 -12.50 4.60
C MET A 1 26.06 -12.29 5.73
N LYS A 2 25.83 -11.04 6.17
CA LYS A 2 24.83 -10.76 7.22
C LYS A 2 23.43 -11.17 6.71
N PRO A 3 22.47 -11.54 7.58
CA PRO A 3 21.14 -11.88 7.11
C PRO A 3 20.44 -10.65 6.53
N SER A 4 19.64 -10.86 5.49
CA SER A 4 18.68 -9.87 5.01
C SER A 4 17.66 -9.57 6.11
N LEU A 5 17.18 -8.33 6.15
CA LEU A 5 16.19 -7.88 7.14
C LEU A 5 14.76 -7.88 6.60
N ASP A 6 14.50 -8.41 5.40
CA ASP A 6 13.12 -8.63 4.95
C ASP A 6 12.36 -9.55 5.92
N ILE A 7 11.06 -9.32 6.07
CA ILE A 7 10.26 -9.95 7.12
C ILE A 7 10.19 -11.46 6.90
N ALA A 8 10.03 -11.91 5.65
CA ALA A 8 9.98 -13.32 5.29
C ALA A 8 11.24 -14.07 5.73
N THR A 9 12.43 -13.56 5.39
CA THR A 9 13.72 -14.17 5.74
C THR A 9 13.91 -14.24 7.24
N LEU A 10 13.64 -13.16 7.97
CA LEU A 10 13.77 -13.14 9.43
C LEU A 10 12.81 -14.12 10.10
N ARG A 11 11.53 -14.12 9.70
CA ARG A 11 10.52 -15.05 10.24
C ARG A 11 10.90 -16.50 10.02
N GLN A 12 11.35 -16.86 8.81
CA GLN A 12 11.78 -18.23 8.50
C GLN A 12 12.94 -18.67 9.41
N ARG A 13 13.94 -17.80 9.61
CA ARG A 13 15.11 -18.11 10.46
C ARG A 13 14.79 -18.15 11.96
N TYR A 14 13.83 -17.34 12.40
CA TYR A 14 13.34 -17.41 13.78
C TYR A 14 12.56 -18.72 14.01
N GLN A 15 11.71 -19.13 13.07
CA GLN A 15 10.95 -20.38 13.15
C GLN A 15 11.84 -21.63 13.13
N SER A 16 12.94 -21.61 12.38
CA SER A 16 13.91 -22.71 12.35
C SER A 16 14.85 -22.74 13.57
N GLY A 17 14.89 -21.67 14.37
CA GLY A 17 15.84 -21.48 15.46
C GLY A 17 17.27 -21.16 15.01
N GLU A 18 17.49 -20.90 13.71
CA GLU A 18 18.80 -20.51 13.17
C GLU A 18 19.24 -19.12 13.67
N LEU A 19 18.27 -18.24 13.91
CA LEU A 19 18.47 -16.87 14.35
C LEU A 19 17.52 -16.56 15.51
N THR A 20 17.89 -15.62 16.37
CA THR A 20 17.02 -15.11 17.44
C THR A 20 16.86 -13.60 17.34
N PRO A 21 15.75 -13.02 17.83
CA PRO A 21 15.59 -11.56 17.88
C PRO A 21 16.75 -10.86 18.62
N LEU A 22 17.26 -11.48 19.69
CA LEU A 22 18.40 -10.95 20.45
C LEU A 22 19.68 -10.89 19.60
N ALA A 23 19.96 -11.94 18.82
CA ALA A 23 21.11 -11.96 17.92
C ALA A 23 21.01 -10.90 16.81
N VAL A 24 19.79 -10.65 16.30
CA VAL A 24 19.55 -9.57 15.32
C VAL A 24 19.77 -8.20 15.95
N VAL A 25 19.25 -7.97 17.16
CA VAL A 25 19.48 -6.73 17.90
C VAL A 25 20.98 -6.50 18.15
N ASP A 26 21.72 -7.52 18.58
CA ASP A 26 23.17 -7.39 18.83
C ASP A 26 23.96 -7.10 17.53
N ASP A 27 23.60 -7.72 16.40
CA ASP A 27 24.21 -7.36 15.11
C ASP A 27 23.87 -5.93 14.68
N LEU A 28 22.62 -5.48 14.86
CA LEU A 28 22.20 -4.12 14.57
C LEU A 28 22.92 -3.08 15.43
N LEU A 29 23.09 -3.34 16.74
CA LEU A 29 23.89 -2.51 17.63
C LEU A 29 25.33 -2.38 17.11
N GLY A 30 25.89 -3.46 16.56
CA GLY A 30 27.18 -3.42 15.86
C GLY A 30 27.15 -2.52 14.62
N ARG A 31 26.13 -2.63 13.76
CA ARG A 31 25.97 -1.77 12.56
C ARG A 31 25.78 -0.30 12.91
N LEU A 32 25.11 -0.01 14.02
CA LEU A 32 24.79 1.33 14.49
C LEU A 32 25.91 1.95 15.35
N SER A 33 26.98 1.21 15.65
CA SER A 33 28.06 1.71 16.53
C SER A 33 28.99 2.74 15.87
N SER A 34 29.02 2.80 14.53
CA SER A 34 29.77 3.81 13.78
C SER A 34 29.05 5.15 13.74
N GLU A 35 29.81 6.20 13.38
CA GLU A 35 29.24 7.51 13.08
C GLU A 35 28.17 7.40 11.98
N ASP A 36 27.06 8.10 12.18
CA ASP A 36 25.95 8.17 11.23
C ASP A 36 26.29 9.12 10.09
N ALA A 37 27.03 8.62 9.10
CA ALA A 37 27.50 9.39 7.95
C ALA A 37 26.37 9.94 7.06
N HIS A 38 25.13 9.42 7.20
CA HIS A 38 23.98 9.81 6.38
C HIS A 38 22.97 10.69 7.14
N HIS A 39 23.23 11.05 8.40
CA HIS A 39 22.32 11.82 9.25
C HIS A 39 20.90 11.21 9.34
N ILE A 40 20.84 9.89 9.51
CA ILE A 40 19.62 9.07 9.57
C ILE A 40 18.87 9.29 10.90
N TRP A 41 19.58 9.37 12.02
CA TRP A 41 18.99 9.28 13.36
C TRP A 41 19.02 10.62 14.09
N ILE A 42 17.88 11.01 14.70
CA ILE A 42 17.83 12.08 15.70
C ILE A 42 18.13 11.50 17.09
N SER A 43 17.49 10.37 17.42
CA SER A 43 17.73 9.66 18.67
C SER A 43 17.54 8.15 18.49
N ARG A 44 18.18 7.35 19.33
CA ARG A 44 18.13 5.88 19.28
C ARG A 44 17.90 5.34 20.67
N LEU A 45 17.21 4.21 20.78
CA LEU A 45 17.17 3.46 22.02
C LEU A 45 18.57 2.92 22.33
N ASP A 46 18.92 2.88 23.61
CA ASP A 46 20.19 2.30 24.04
C ASP A 46 20.17 0.77 23.91
N ALA A 47 21.36 0.18 24.07
CA ALA A 47 21.55 -1.26 23.93
C ALA A 47 20.73 -2.07 24.93
N ASP A 48 20.50 -1.57 26.14
CA ASP A 48 19.77 -2.30 27.17
C ASP A 48 18.27 -2.30 26.88
N ALA A 49 17.72 -1.17 26.44
CA ALA A 49 16.33 -1.06 25.98
C ALA A 49 16.06 -1.97 24.78
N LEU A 50 16.93 -1.96 23.76
CA LEU A 50 16.77 -2.82 22.58
C LEU A 50 16.84 -4.31 22.92
N ARG A 51 17.79 -4.71 23.78
CA ARG A 51 17.88 -6.09 24.27
C ARG A 51 16.70 -6.49 25.14
N ALA A 52 16.11 -5.55 25.89
CA ALA A 52 14.91 -5.83 26.66
C ALA A 52 13.72 -6.15 25.76
N TYR A 53 13.50 -5.39 24.68
CA TYR A 53 12.49 -5.73 23.67
C TYR A 53 12.70 -7.14 23.10
N ALA A 54 13.93 -7.49 22.71
CA ALA A 54 14.23 -8.81 22.18
C ALA A 54 14.01 -9.93 23.22
N ARG A 55 14.44 -9.75 24.46
CA ARG A 55 14.27 -10.74 25.55
C ARG A 55 12.81 -10.94 25.93
N ASN A 56 11.98 -9.90 25.86
CA ASN A 56 10.55 -10.01 26.14
C ASN A 56 9.81 -10.92 25.15
N LEU A 57 10.39 -11.18 23.97
CA LEU A 57 9.84 -12.11 22.98
C LEU A 57 10.22 -13.57 23.26
N GLU A 58 11.25 -13.84 24.07
CA GLU A 58 11.71 -15.20 24.35
C GLU A 58 10.59 -16.04 24.99
N GLY A 59 10.32 -17.20 24.40
CA GLY A 59 9.27 -18.11 24.86
C GLY A 59 7.85 -17.76 24.42
N GLN A 60 7.64 -16.64 23.71
CA GLN A 60 6.35 -16.35 23.08
C GLN A 60 6.17 -17.17 21.80
N ASP A 61 4.91 -17.44 21.44
CA ASP A 61 4.58 -18.16 20.20
C ASP A 61 4.75 -17.23 18.99
N ILE A 62 5.72 -17.55 18.12
CA ILE A 62 6.01 -16.82 16.88
C ILE A 62 4.78 -16.74 15.97
N ALA A 63 3.92 -17.76 15.95
CA ALA A 63 2.71 -17.76 15.12
C ALA A 63 1.66 -16.74 15.60
N SER A 64 1.67 -16.40 16.89
CA SER A 64 0.76 -15.42 17.50
C SER A 64 1.20 -13.95 17.30
N LEU A 65 2.45 -13.73 16.88
CA LEU A 65 3.06 -12.40 16.72
C LEU A 65 3.45 -12.16 15.25
N PRO A 66 2.62 -11.42 14.47
CA PRO A 66 2.85 -11.19 13.05
C PRO A 66 4.17 -10.49 12.71
N LEU A 67 4.73 -9.73 13.66
CA LEU A 67 6.00 -9.02 13.51
C LEU A 67 7.03 -9.46 14.57
N TYR A 68 6.99 -10.72 15.01
CA TYR A 68 7.90 -11.30 16.00
C TYR A 68 9.37 -10.96 15.70
N GLY A 69 9.97 -10.11 16.54
CA GLY A 69 11.40 -9.78 16.47
C GLY A 69 11.81 -8.97 15.24
N ILE A 70 10.87 -8.30 14.58
CA ILE A 70 11.13 -7.49 13.38
C ILE A 70 11.56 -6.07 13.80
N PRO A 71 12.81 -5.64 13.51
CA PRO A 71 13.31 -4.31 13.88
C PRO A 71 12.78 -3.21 12.96
N PHE A 72 12.35 -2.08 13.52
CA PHE A 72 11.80 -0.96 12.73
C PHE A 72 12.22 0.42 13.22
N ALA A 73 12.27 1.38 12.28
CA ALA A 73 12.60 2.77 12.55
C ALA A 73 11.35 3.68 12.50
N ILE A 74 11.36 4.78 13.23
CA ILE A 74 10.18 5.64 13.42
C ILE A 74 10.54 7.08 13.12
N LYS A 75 9.84 7.75 12.18
CA LYS A 75 10.04 9.19 11.95
C LYS A 75 9.83 10.00 13.24
N ASP A 76 10.70 10.97 13.50
CA ASP A 76 10.69 11.72 14.77
C ASP A 76 9.53 12.73 14.94
N ASN A 77 8.50 12.65 14.12
CA ASN A 77 7.20 13.27 14.38
C ASN A 77 6.14 12.27 14.87
N ILE A 78 6.53 11.01 15.16
CA ILE A 78 5.66 9.95 15.66
C ILE A 78 6.15 9.54 17.06
N ASP A 79 5.25 9.44 18.03
CA ASP A 79 5.58 9.21 19.43
C ASP A 79 6.06 7.78 19.73
N LEU A 80 7.17 7.70 20.46
CA LEU A 80 7.70 6.48 21.07
C LEU A 80 8.09 6.81 22.52
N VAL A 81 7.47 6.16 23.49
CA VAL A 81 7.85 6.31 24.90
C VAL A 81 9.32 5.91 25.08
N GLY A 82 10.05 6.70 25.86
CA GLY A 82 11.47 6.50 26.13
C GLY A 82 12.40 7.38 25.28
N LEU A 83 11.92 7.97 24.18
CA LEU A 83 12.66 8.95 23.38
C LEU A 83 11.83 10.23 23.20
N PRO A 84 12.46 11.41 23.13
CA PRO A 84 11.73 12.64 22.82
C PRO A 84 11.16 12.59 21.38
N THR A 85 10.08 13.33 21.16
CA THR A 85 9.58 13.66 19.82
C THR A 85 9.95 15.12 19.55
N THR A 86 10.72 15.38 18.48
CA THR A 86 11.21 16.73 18.17
C THR A 86 10.67 17.31 16.86
N ALA A 87 10.11 16.46 15.98
CA ALA A 87 9.68 16.85 14.64
C ALA A 87 10.77 17.60 13.84
N GLY A 88 12.05 17.26 14.07
CA GLY A 88 13.18 17.93 13.43
C GLY A 88 13.50 19.32 14.02
N CYS A 89 13.01 19.64 15.22
CA CYS A 89 13.25 20.90 15.91
C CYS A 89 13.64 20.64 17.37
N PRO A 90 14.93 20.83 17.75
CA PRO A 90 15.39 20.60 19.12
C PRO A 90 14.57 21.37 20.17
N GLU A 91 14.22 22.62 19.89
CA GLU A 91 13.45 23.49 20.81
C GLU A 91 11.97 23.13 20.94
N TYR A 92 11.43 22.31 20.03
CA TYR A 92 10.05 21.79 20.11
C TYR A 92 9.94 20.50 20.92
N ALA A 93 11.08 19.90 21.31
CA ALA A 93 11.12 18.57 21.87
C ALA A 93 10.22 18.38 23.11
N TYR A 94 9.46 17.29 23.12
CA TYR A 94 8.69 16.85 24.29
C TYR A 94 8.87 15.34 24.53
N ALA A 95 8.60 14.89 25.76
CA ALA A 95 8.64 13.49 26.15
C ALA A 95 7.22 12.88 26.10
N PRO A 96 6.89 12.04 25.10
CA PRO A 96 5.56 11.45 25.00
C PRO A 96 5.31 10.47 26.16
N GLN A 97 4.09 10.53 26.71
CA GLN A 97 3.65 9.65 27.81
C GLN A 97 3.03 8.34 27.30
N ARG A 98 2.71 8.27 26.01
CA ARG A 98 2.14 7.11 25.34
C ARG A 98 2.79 6.97 23.97
N HIS A 99 2.88 5.73 23.49
CA HIS A 99 3.25 5.49 22.10
C HIS A 99 2.15 6.04 21.19
N ALA A 100 2.52 6.45 19.97
CA ALA A 100 1.53 6.62 18.92
C ALA A 100 0.74 5.31 18.73
N THR A 101 -0.54 5.38 18.36
CA THR A 101 -1.39 4.18 18.22
C THR A 101 -0.76 3.17 17.27
N VAL A 102 -0.22 3.63 16.14
CA VAL A 102 0.47 2.79 15.16
C VAL A 102 1.72 2.14 15.73
N VAL A 103 2.51 2.84 16.54
CA VAL A 103 3.72 2.31 17.17
C VAL A 103 3.36 1.24 18.20
N GLN A 104 2.32 1.48 19.02
CA GLN A 104 1.85 0.51 20.00
C GLN A 104 1.41 -0.80 19.33
N ARG A 105 0.60 -0.72 18.25
CA ARG A 105 0.13 -1.91 17.51
C ARG A 105 1.29 -2.76 16.98
N LEU A 106 2.33 -2.11 16.46
CA LEU A 106 3.51 -2.81 15.93
C LEU A 106 4.31 -3.49 17.05
N ILE A 107 4.50 -2.82 18.18
CA ILE A 107 5.17 -3.40 19.37
C ILE A 107 4.36 -4.58 19.92
N ASP A 108 3.04 -4.44 20.04
CA ASP A 108 2.14 -5.51 20.50
C ASP A 108 2.16 -6.73 19.56
N ALA A 109 2.42 -6.51 18.26
CA ALA A 109 2.61 -7.56 17.27
C ALA A 109 4.03 -8.17 17.28
N GLY A 110 4.90 -7.73 18.19
CA GLY A 110 6.24 -8.26 18.41
C GLY A 110 7.38 -7.50 17.74
N ALA A 111 7.12 -6.35 17.11
CA ALA A 111 8.16 -5.56 16.45
C ALA A 111 9.06 -4.83 17.47
N ILE A 112 10.32 -4.60 17.11
CA ILE A 112 11.33 -3.97 17.97
C ILE A 112 11.65 -2.56 17.45
N PRO A 113 11.27 -1.49 18.17
CA PRO A 113 11.58 -0.13 17.74
C PRO A 113 13.08 0.13 17.89
N LEU A 114 13.71 0.80 16.93
CA LEU A 114 15.14 1.12 16.96
C LEU A 114 15.41 2.54 17.48
N GLY A 115 14.61 3.50 17.06
CA GLY A 115 14.86 4.91 17.33
C GLY A 115 14.03 5.86 16.48
N LYS A 116 14.29 7.15 16.66
CA LYS A 116 13.64 8.25 15.97
C LYS A 116 14.51 8.75 14.81
N THR A 117 14.00 8.66 13.60
CA THR A 117 14.71 9.05 12.38
C THR A 117 14.51 10.52 12.03
N ASN A 118 15.52 11.09 11.38
CA ASN A 118 15.56 12.46 10.91
C ASN A 118 14.48 12.74 9.85
N LEU A 119 14.10 14.01 9.73
CA LEU A 119 13.07 14.49 8.83
C LEU A 119 13.30 15.95 8.42
N ASP A 120 12.73 16.38 7.29
CA ASP A 120 12.52 17.82 7.06
C ASP A 120 11.63 18.36 8.19
N GLN A 121 12.05 19.46 8.82
CA GLN A 121 11.45 19.99 10.04
C GLN A 121 9.93 20.21 9.89
N PHE A 122 9.17 19.80 10.90
CA PHE A 122 7.71 19.78 10.93
C PHE A 122 7.08 19.09 9.70
N ALA A 123 7.75 18.06 9.18
CA ALA A 123 7.38 17.34 7.97
C ALA A 123 7.07 18.27 6.77
N THR A 124 7.86 19.35 6.62
CA THR A 124 7.66 20.39 5.60
C THR A 124 8.78 20.38 4.56
N GLY A 125 8.72 19.40 3.66
CA GLY A 125 9.66 19.26 2.56
C GLY A 125 9.53 17.90 1.86
N LEU A 126 10.11 17.81 0.67
CA LEU A 126 10.22 16.59 -0.13
C LEU A 126 11.68 16.20 -0.39
N ASN A 127 12.64 16.79 0.32
CA ASN A 127 14.07 16.71 -0.04
C ASN A 127 14.98 16.17 1.07
N GLY A 128 14.64 16.32 2.35
CA GLY A 128 15.44 15.77 3.46
C GLY A 128 16.60 16.65 3.93
N THR A 129 16.78 17.85 3.38
CA THR A 129 17.86 18.79 3.75
C THR A 129 17.43 19.85 4.77
N ARG A 130 16.14 19.96 5.08
CA ARG A 130 15.58 21.01 5.95
C ARG A 130 15.56 20.60 7.42
N SER A 131 16.70 20.12 7.92
CA SER A 131 16.85 19.67 9.29
C SER A 131 18.08 20.29 9.96
N PRO A 132 17.97 20.86 11.17
CA PRO A 132 19.12 21.30 11.96
C PRO A 132 19.98 20.13 12.45
N TYR A 133 19.50 18.89 12.37
CA TYR A 133 20.27 17.68 12.69
C TYR A 133 21.18 17.22 11.54
N GLY A 134 21.24 17.98 10.45
CA GLY A 134 22.00 17.67 9.25
C GLY A 134 21.10 17.24 8.09
N ALA A 135 21.56 17.51 6.87
CA ALA A 135 20.90 17.04 5.66
C ALA A 135 21.05 15.53 5.55
N CYS A 136 19.94 14.80 5.49
CA CYS A 136 19.99 13.36 5.35
C CYS A 136 20.40 12.97 3.93
N LEU A 137 21.46 12.17 3.80
CA LEU A 137 22.13 11.88 2.54
C LEU A 137 21.61 10.58 1.91
N ASN A 138 21.49 10.56 0.58
CA ASN A 138 20.99 9.42 -0.17
C ASN A 138 21.79 8.13 0.09
N ALA A 139 21.11 6.98 0.11
CA ALA A 139 21.73 5.68 0.40
C ALA A 139 22.71 5.18 -0.69
N PHE A 140 22.54 5.62 -1.94
CA PHE A 140 23.38 5.20 -3.07
C PHE A 140 24.50 6.19 -3.38
N ASN A 141 24.24 7.49 -3.24
CA ASN A 141 25.24 8.53 -3.48
C ASN A 141 25.05 9.72 -2.52
N PRO A 142 25.95 9.92 -1.54
CA PRO A 142 25.78 10.94 -0.50
C PRO A 142 25.81 12.39 -1.01
N ASP A 143 26.21 12.64 -2.26
CA ASP A 143 26.10 13.97 -2.89
C ASP A 143 24.66 14.34 -3.25
N PHE A 144 23.75 13.37 -3.26
CA PHE A 144 22.34 13.55 -3.62
C PHE A 144 21.43 13.57 -2.39
N ILE A 145 20.30 14.25 -2.56
CA ILE A 145 19.27 14.31 -1.53
C ILE A 145 18.69 12.91 -1.28
N SER A 146 18.39 12.59 -0.01
CA SER A 146 17.65 11.37 0.34
C SER A 146 16.18 11.42 -0.09
N GLY A 147 15.65 12.63 -0.33
CA GLY A 147 14.21 12.85 -0.41
C GLY A 147 13.63 13.04 1.00
N GLY A 148 12.41 13.55 1.07
CA GLY A 148 11.81 13.92 2.33
C GLY A 148 10.29 13.97 2.28
N SER A 149 9.61 14.33 3.36
CA SER A 149 10.20 14.69 4.66
C SER A 149 10.62 13.47 5.49
N SER A 150 10.24 12.24 5.13
CA SER A 150 10.61 11.03 5.87
C SER A 150 12.00 10.51 5.49
N SER A 151 13.00 11.37 5.55
CA SER A 151 14.34 11.15 5.01
C SER A 151 15.07 10.00 5.71
N GLY A 152 15.29 10.09 7.02
CA GLY A 152 15.99 9.07 7.79
C GLY A 152 15.25 7.73 7.77
N SER A 153 13.91 7.74 7.75
CA SER A 153 13.09 6.52 7.64
C SER A 153 13.42 5.73 6.36
N ALA A 154 13.52 6.40 5.21
CA ALA A 154 13.85 5.74 3.97
C ALA A 154 15.32 5.24 3.96
N VAL A 155 16.26 6.10 4.34
CA VAL A 155 17.69 5.73 4.30
C VAL A 155 18.00 4.58 5.28
N ALA A 156 17.37 4.54 6.46
CA ALA A 156 17.53 3.43 7.41
C ALA A 156 17.14 2.07 6.81
N VAL A 157 16.03 2.02 6.07
CA VAL A 157 15.56 0.77 5.42
C VAL A 157 16.45 0.43 4.24
N ALA A 158 16.77 1.42 3.39
CA ALA A 158 17.59 1.19 2.20
C ALA A 158 19.00 0.66 2.51
N LEU A 159 19.60 1.08 3.62
CA LEU A 159 20.90 0.58 4.08
C LEU A 159 20.82 -0.73 4.88
N GLY A 160 19.63 -1.32 5.03
CA GLY A 160 19.44 -2.55 5.80
C GLY A 160 19.76 -2.36 7.29
N LEU A 161 19.38 -1.21 7.86
CA LEU A 161 19.46 -0.92 9.30
C LEU A 161 18.12 -1.16 10.02
N ALA A 162 17.03 -1.31 9.27
CA ALA A 162 15.71 -1.68 9.74
C ALA A 162 15.01 -2.56 8.68
N SER A 163 14.08 -3.41 9.10
CA SER A 163 13.25 -4.21 8.20
C SER A 163 12.22 -3.35 7.47
N PHE A 164 11.63 -2.42 8.21
CA PHE A 164 10.71 -1.41 7.70
C PHE A 164 10.84 -0.14 8.53
N SER A 165 10.21 0.94 8.08
CA SER A 165 10.12 2.16 8.87
C SER A 165 8.80 2.88 8.68
N LEU A 166 8.42 3.64 9.70
CA LEU A 166 7.29 4.56 9.63
C LEU A 166 7.76 5.94 9.15
N GLY A 167 7.00 6.50 8.22
CA GLY A 167 7.05 7.89 7.81
C GLY A 167 5.70 8.58 8.00
N THR A 168 5.61 9.80 7.50
CA THR A 168 4.32 10.45 7.27
C THR A 168 4.29 11.02 5.86
N ASP A 169 3.10 11.12 5.29
CA ASP A 169 2.87 11.62 3.95
C ASP A 169 1.60 12.48 3.89
N THR A 170 1.81 13.77 3.68
CA THR A 170 0.77 14.74 3.31
C THR A 170 0.73 14.98 1.80
N ALA A 171 1.91 15.08 1.20
CA ALA A 171 2.13 15.64 -0.13
C ALA A 171 3.17 14.89 -0.97
N GLY A 172 3.76 13.82 -0.44
CA GLY A 172 4.80 13.04 -1.14
C GLY A 172 5.81 12.37 -0.21
N SER A 173 5.73 12.64 1.10
CA SER A 173 6.79 12.32 2.06
C SER A 173 6.96 10.83 2.39
N GLY A 174 6.04 9.96 1.97
CA GLY A 174 6.14 8.51 1.99
C GLY A 174 6.52 7.90 0.64
N ARG A 175 6.57 8.73 -0.41
CA ARG A 175 6.71 8.32 -1.82
C ARG A 175 8.05 8.76 -2.42
N VAL A 176 8.34 10.06 -2.41
CA VAL A 176 9.59 10.64 -2.96
C VAL A 176 10.85 9.97 -2.40
N PRO A 177 11.04 9.87 -1.07
CA PRO A 177 12.22 9.22 -0.53
C PRO A 177 12.26 7.70 -0.79
N ALA A 178 11.13 7.02 -1.08
CA ALA A 178 11.15 5.62 -1.48
C ALA A 178 11.77 5.45 -2.86
N ALA A 179 11.36 6.29 -3.83
CA ALA A 179 11.90 6.27 -5.19
C ALA A 179 13.40 6.57 -5.22
N PHE A 180 13.86 7.53 -4.40
CA PHE A 180 15.27 7.91 -4.34
C PHE A 180 16.17 6.90 -3.63
N ASN A 181 15.62 5.93 -2.90
CA ASN A 181 16.40 4.95 -2.15
C ASN A 181 16.05 3.49 -2.49
N ASN A 182 15.44 3.24 -3.66
CA ASN A 182 15.11 1.90 -4.15
C ASN A 182 14.24 1.09 -3.18
N LEU A 183 13.15 1.69 -2.69
CA LEU A 183 12.24 1.08 -1.72
C LEU A 183 10.79 1.03 -2.23
N VAL A 184 9.99 0.18 -1.59
CA VAL A 184 8.54 0.33 -1.60
C VAL A 184 8.15 1.39 -0.58
N GLY A 185 7.41 2.41 -1.02
CA GLY A 185 6.83 3.45 -0.18
C GLY A 185 5.33 3.41 -0.25
N HIS A 186 4.67 2.79 0.73
CA HIS A 186 3.22 2.70 0.77
C HIS A 186 2.63 3.88 1.56
N LYS A 187 1.74 4.63 0.89
CA LYS A 187 0.90 5.66 1.46
C LYS A 187 -0.53 5.12 1.58
N PRO A 188 -0.94 4.65 2.76
CA PRO A 188 -2.27 4.08 2.94
C PRO A 188 -3.38 5.08 2.64
N SER A 189 -4.57 4.57 2.38
CA SER A 189 -5.82 5.33 2.42
C SER A 189 -5.89 6.21 3.67
N CYS A 190 -6.25 7.48 3.52
CA CYS A 190 -6.25 8.42 4.64
C CYS A 190 -7.15 7.91 5.78
N GLY A 191 -6.67 7.96 7.03
CA GLY A 191 -7.39 7.45 8.19
C GLY A 191 -7.34 5.93 8.42
N ALA A 192 -6.79 5.13 7.50
CA ALA A 192 -6.62 3.68 7.71
C ALA A 192 -5.65 3.37 8.87
N LEU A 193 -4.60 4.18 8.99
CA LEU A 193 -3.69 4.20 10.12
C LEU A 193 -4.02 5.40 11.00
N SER A 194 -4.12 5.15 12.32
CA SER A 194 -4.30 6.23 13.29
C SER A 194 -3.10 7.17 13.31
N THR A 195 -3.39 8.43 13.48
CA THR A 195 -2.45 9.55 13.57
C THR A 195 -2.41 10.14 14.98
N ARG A 196 -3.05 9.47 15.96
CA ARG A 196 -2.91 9.80 17.38
C ARG A 196 -1.47 9.52 17.85
N GLY A 197 -0.85 10.53 18.47
CA GLY A 197 0.58 10.52 18.82
C GLY A 197 1.50 10.86 17.65
N VAL A 198 0.99 11.51 16.60
CA VAL A 198 1.78 12.08 15.51
C VAL A 198 1.66 13.59 15.56
N VAL A 199 2.79 14.32 15.55
CA VAL A 199 2.80 15.78 15.43
C VAL A 199 2.25 16.14 14.04
N PRO A 200 1.11 16.84 13.94
CA PRO A 200 0.46 17.09 12.65
C PRO A 200 1.29 18.03 11.76
N ALA A 201 1.24 17.79 10.46
CA ALA A 201 1.65 18.74 9.43
C ALA A 201 0.41 19.41 8.82
N CYS A 202 -0.42 18.64 8.12
CA CYS A 202 -1.75 19.09 7.72
C CYS A 202 -2.75 18.04 8.21
N ARG A 203 -3.30 18.24 9.41
CA ARG A 203 -4.10 17.24 10.14
C ARG A 203 -5.16 16.58 9.27
N SER A 204 -5.86 17.35 8.43
CA SER A 204 -6.91 16.84 7.56
C SER A 204 -6.45 15.96 6.39
N LEU A 205 -5.16 15.99 6.08
CA LEU A 205 -4.56 15.32 4.93
C LEU A 205 -3.49 14.29 5.33
N ASP A 206 -3.03 14.29 6.58
CA ASP A 206 -1.88 13.47 6.98
C ASP A 206 -2.19 11.97 6.97
N ALA A 207 -1.27 11.19 6.43
CA ALA A 207 -1.24 9.74 6.56
C ALA A 207 0.09 9.29 7.16
N VAL A 208 0.07 8.35 8.10
CA VAL A 208 1.28 7.57 8.42
C VAL A 208 1.61 6.70 7.21
N SER A 209 2.87 6.67 6.79
CA SER A 209 3.34 5.91 5.63
C SER A 209 4.31 4.82 6.04
N ILE A 210 4.51 3.82 5.17
CA ILE A 210 5.37 2.67 5.41
C ILE A 210 6.46 2.62 4.34
N PHE A 211 7.72 2.50 4.75
CA PHE A 211 8.81 2.11 3.86
C PHE A 211 9.22 0.67 4.14
N ALA A 212 9.39 -0.11 3.08
CA ALA A 212 9.81 -1.50 3.16
C ALA A 212 10.70 -1.89 1.97
N LEU A 213 11.41 -3.00 2.11
CA LEU A 213 12.25 -3.56 1.03
C LEU A 213 11.40 -4.25 -0.05
N THR A 214 10.27 -4.84 0.35
CA THR A 214 9.33 -5.54 -0.53
C THR A 214 7.90 -5.05 -0.33
N ALA A 215 7.03 -5.29 -1.31
CA ALA A 215 5.61 -4.96 -1.20
C ALA A 215 4.90 -5.87 -0.17
N GLU A 216 5.35 -7.10 -0.03
CA GLU A 216 4.90 -8.08 0.96
C GLU A 216 5.18 -7.61 2.39
N ASP A 217 6.38 -7.08 2.64
CA ASP A 217 6.75 -6.50 3.93
C ASP A 217 5.85 -5.30 4.27
N ALA A 218 5.57 -4.45 3.28
CA ALA A 218 4.64 -3.33 3.46
C ALA A 218 3.20 -3.80 3.76
N GLU A 219 2.72 -4.89 3.15
CA GLU A 219 1.40 -5.48 3.44
C GLU A 219 1.33 -6.05 4.85
N HIS A 220 2.37 -6.77 5.31
CA HIS A 220 2.45 -7.25 6.68
C HIS A 220 2.36 -6.12 7.71
N VAL A 221 3.09 -5.03 7.48
CA VAL A 221 3.08 -3.86 8.37
C VAL A 221 1.71 -3.17 8.33
N LEU A 222 1.12 -3.00 7.14
CA LEU A 222 -0.19 -2.39 6.98
C LEU A 222 -1.28 -3.20 7.69
N ALA A 223 -1.29 -4.53 7.54
CA ALA A 223 -2.29 -5.41 8.15
C ALA A 223 -2.28 -5.32 9.69
N VAL A 224 -1.11 -5.06 10.29
CA VAL A 224 -0.96 -4.88 11.75
C VAL A 224 -1.28 -3.46 12.19
N ALA A 225 -0.78 -2.46 11.47
CA ALA A 225 -0.90 -1.06 11.88
C ALA A 225 -2.30 -0.48 11.62
N ALA A 226 -2.99 -0.97 10.58
CA ALA A 226 -4.32 -0.53 10.21
C ALA A 226 -5.35 -0.87 11.29
N GLY A 227 -6.34 0.00 11.44
CA GLY A 227 -7.47 -0.24 12.33
C GLY A 227 -8.08 1.04 12.83
N PHE A 228 -9.40 1.07 12.88
CA PHE A 228 -10.15 2.21 13.37
C PHE A 228 -9.73 2.59 14.80
N ASP A 229 -9.51 3.88 15.03
CA ASP A 229 -9.21 4.46 16.33
C ASP A 229 -10.24 5.55 16.61
N ALA A 230 -11.18 5.25 17.51
CA ALA A 230 -12.30 6.15 17.80
C ALA A 230 -11.90 7.48 18.43
N GLU A 231 -10.65 7.61 18.92
CA GLU A 231 -10.12 8.87 19.47
C GLU A 231 -9.33 9.68 18.44
N ASP A 232 -9.17 9.21 17.21
CA ASP A 232 -8.60 9.96 16.10
C ASP A 232 -9.72 10.45 15.18
N GLU A 233 -9.90 11.76 15.07
CA GLU A 233 -11.00 12.41 14.35
C GLU A 233 -11.01 12.12 12.84
N TYR A 234 -9.87 11.71 12.29
CA TYR A 234 -9.71 11.38 10.87
C TYR A 234 -9.60 9.87 10.62
N SER A 235 -9.65 9.04 11.67
CA SER A 235 -9.57 7.58 11.51
C SER A 235 -10.81 7.04 10.78
N ARG A 236 -10.58 6.09 9.87
CA ARG A 236 -11.63 5.39 9.12
C ARG A 236 -11.29 3.89 9.10
N PRO A 237 -12.28 3.00 9.23
CA PRO A 237 -12.04 1.58 9.00
C PRO A 237 -11.59 1.37 7.56
N LEU A 238 -10.61 0.49 7.36
CA LEU A 238 -10.23 0.06 6.02
C LEU A 238 -11.36 -0.82 5.46
N ALA A 239 -12.10 -0.28 4.49
CA ALA A 239 -13.16 -1.03 3.83
C ALA A 239 -12.55 -2.12 2.92
N PRO A 240 -13.31 -3.18 2.61
CA PRO A 240 -12.82 -4.19 1.69
C PRO A 240 -12.57 -3.64 0.28
N HIS A 241 -11.48 -4.09 -0.36
CA HIS A 241 -11.01 -3.50 -1.62
C HIS A 241 -11.84 -3.90 -2.86
N GLY A 242 -12.63 -4.97 -2.79
CA GLY A 242 -13.44 -5.37 -3.92
C GLY A 242 -12.62 -6.04 -5.02
N PHE A 243 -12.51 -5.42 -6.19
CA PHE A 243 -11.77 -5.99 -7.33
C PHE A 243 -10.26 -5.78 -7.14
N ASP A 244 -9.51 -6.88 -7.20
CA ASP A 244 -8.06 -6.87 -7.08
C ASP A 244 -7.36 -6.79 -8.44
N PHE A 245 -7.14 -5.56 -8.93
CA PHE A 245 -6.40 -5.33 -10.17
C PHE A 245 -4.93 -5.79 -10.10
N GLY A 246 -4.35 -5.86 -8.90
CA GLY A 246 -2.98 -6.31 -8.73
C GLY A 246 -2.83 -7.81 -8.96
N ARG A 247 -3.89 -8.60 -8.78
CA ARG A 247 -3.90 -10.04 -9.08
C ARG A 247 -4.53 -10.41 -10.41
N ALA A 248 -5.42 -9.58 -10.93
CA ALA A 248 -6.08 -9.81 -12.21
C ALA A 248 -5.07 -10.13 -13.33
N ALA A 249 -5.50 -10.98 -14.27
CA ALA A 249 -4.74 -11.26 -15.48
C ALA A 249 -4.73 -10.04 -16.43
N ASP A 250 -5.84 -9.29 -16.44
CA ASP A 250 -6.02 -8.08 -17.24
C ASP A 250 -6.56 -6.95 -16.36
N PHE A 251 -6.05 -5.73 -16.56
CA PHE A 251 -6.50 -4.51 -15.88
C PHE A 251 -6.23 -3.27 -16.74
N ARG A 252 -6.91 -2.16 -16.44
CA ARG A 252 -6.68 -0.87 -17.12
C ARG A 252 -5.86 0.03 -16.23
N PHE A 253 -4.82 0.66 -16.78
CA PHE A 253 -4.02 1.63 -16.03
C PHE A 253 -3.95 2.98 -16.73
N GLY A 254 -4.19 4.05 -15.98
CA GLY A 254 -4.04 5.42 -16.43
C GLY A 254 -2.58 5.82 -16.54
N VAL A 255 -2.20 6.48 -17.62
CA VAL A 255 -0.88 7.07 -17.84
C VAL A 255 -1.09 8.55 -18.23
N PRO A 256 -0.36 9.51 -17.63
CA PRO A 256 -0.45 10.91 -18.02
C PRO A 256 -0.20 11.09 -19.51
N MET A 257 -0.96 11.98 -20.16
CA MET A 257 -0.68 12.41 -21.52
C MET A 257 0.74 12.98 -21.62
N ALA A 258 1.39 12.80 -22.77
CA ALA A 258 2.77 13.25 -22.98
C ALA A 258 2.99 14.75 -22.68
N LYS A 259 1.98 15.59 -22.96
CA LYS A 259 2.01 17.04 -22.66
C LYS A 259 2.07 17.39 -21.17
N ASP A 260 1.69 16.45 -20.31
CA ASP A 260 1.61 16.64 -18.86
C ASP A 260 2.76 15.92 -18.12
N LEU A 261 3.71 15.34 -18.86
CA LEU A 261 4.90 14.71 -18.30
C LEU A 261 6.03 15.73 -18.20
N GLU A 262 6.45 16.03 -16.97
CA GLU A 262 7.58 16.88 -16.63
C GLU A 262 8.70 16.09 -15.94
N PHE A 263 9.89 16.15 -16.53
CA PHE A 263 11.12 15.52 -16.01
C PHE A 263 12.22 16.53 -15.69
N PHE A 264 11.94 17.83 -15.83
CA PHE A 264 12.84 18.92 -15.42
C PHE A 264 14.28 18.80 -15.98
N GLY A 265 14.41 18.29 -17.20
CA GLY A 265 15.69 18.07 -17.89
C GLY A 265 16.34 16.71 -17.64
N ASN A 266 15.73 15.81 -16.86
CA ASN A 266 16.25 14.46 -16.63
C ASN A 266 15.72 13.44 -17.65
N ALA A 267 16.49 13.23 -18.73
CA ALA A 267 16.15 12.27 -19.77
C ALA A 267 16.18 10.79 -19.31
N GLU A 268 16.94 10.47 -18.24
CA GLU A 268 16.98 9.10 -17.71
C GLU A 268 15.70 8.78 -16.92
N ALA A 269 15.14 9.75 -16.19
CA ALA A 269 13.83 9.61 -15.54
C ALA A 269 12.72 9.38 -16.57
N GLU A 270 12.74 10.11 -17.70
CA GLU A 270 11.81 9.91 -18.82
C GLU A 270 11.93 8.49 -19.40
N ARG A 271 13.16 8.05 -19.70
CA ARG A 271 13.45 6.70 -20.20
C ARG A 271 12.93 5.61 -19.26
N LEU A 272 13.18 5.76 -17.97
CA LEU A 272 12.80 4.77 -16.95
C LEU A 272 11.29 4.75 -16.71
N PHE A 273 10.60 5.89 -16.83
CA PHE A 273 9.14 5.93 -16.82
C PHE A 273 8.56 5.17 -18.02
N GLY A 274 9.08 5.39 -19.23
CA GLY A 274 8.68 4.64 -20.43
C GLY A 274 8.88 3.12 -20.25
N ALA A 275 10.01 2.71 -19.66
CA ALA A 275 10.26 1.30 -19.35
C ALA A 275 9.28 0.72 -18.32
N ALA A 276 8.84 1.52 -17.34
CA ALA A 276 7.82 1.10 -16.36
C ALA A 276 6.43 0.92 -16.99
N VAL A 277 6.05 1.78 -17.93
CA VAL A 277 4.81 1.64 -18.71
C VAL A 277 4.81 0.34 -19.52
N GLU A 278 5.91 0.03 -20.22
CA GLU A 278 6.01 -1.24 -20.97
C GLU A 278 6.01 -2.46 -20.05
N ARG A 279 6.58 -2.34 -18.83
CA ARG A 279 6.51 -3.41 -17.82
C ARG A 279 5.07 -3.68 -17.37
N LEU A 280 4.26 -2.64 -17.13
CA LEU A 280 2.84 -2.83 -16.79
C LEU A 280 2.07 -3.50 -17.93
N LYS A 281 2.36 -3.15 -19.19
CA LYS A 281 1.75 -3.81 -20.36
C LYS A 281 2.09 -5.30 -20.42
N ALA A 282 3.35 -5.65 -20.16
CA ALA A 282 3.78 -7.04 -20.10
C ALA A 282 3.14 -7.83 -18.94
N LEU A 283 2.69 -7.14 -17.88
CA LEU A 283 1.98 -7.72 -16.74
C LEU A 283 0.46 -7.84 -16.95
N GLY A 284 -0.06 -7.53 -18.14
CA GLY A 284 -1.50 -7.60 -18.46
C GLY A 284 -2.23 -6.26 -18.39
N GLY A 285 -1.50 -5.16 -18.20
CA GLY A 285 -2.08 -3.82 -18.16
C GLY A 285 -2.42 -3.26 -19.54
N THR A 286 -3.59 -2.66 -19.69
CA THR A 286 -3.96 -1.85 -20.85
C THR A 286 -3.84 -0.36 -20.50
N PRO A 287 -2.95 0.41 -21.17
CA PRO A 287 -2.78 1.83 -20.87
C PRO A 287 -3.97 2.64 -21.39
N VAL A 288 -4.38 3.63 -20.60
CA VAL A 288 -5.38 4.63 -20.95
C VAL A 288 -4.76 6.00 -20.70
N GLU A 289 -4.75 6.87 -21.71
CA GLU A 289 -4.22 8.23 -21.54
C GLU A 289 -5.14 9.05 -20.62
N VAL A 290 -4.53 9.74 -19.66
CA VAL A 290 -5.21 10.60 -18.69
C VAL A 290 -4.69 12.01 -18.82
N ASP A 291 -5.61 12.97 -18.98
CA ASP A 291 -5.28 14.39 -18.84
C ASP A 291 -5.00 14.68 -17.35
N LEU A 292 -3.75 14.99 -17.03
CA LEU A 292 -3.34 15.19 -15.65
C LEU A 292 -3.62 16.62 -15.16
N VAL A 293 -4.02 17.55 -16.03
CA VAL A 293 -4.21 18.96 -15.69
C VAL A 293 -5.14 19.16 -14.48
N PRO A 294 -6.33 18.51 -14.36
CA PRO A 294 -7.18 18.68 -13.18
C PRO A 294 -6.53 18.23 -11.86
N PHE A 295 -5.70 17.19 -11.91
CA PHE A 295 -4.92 16.72 -10.76
C PHE A 295 -3.83 17.74 -10.41
N LEU A 296 -3.13 18.29 -11.42
CA LEU A 296 -2.11 19.31 -11.23
C LEU A 296 -2.68 20.63 -10.70
N GLU A 297 -3.87 21.06 -11.16
CA GLU A 297 -4.57 22.22 -10.59
C GLU A 297 -4.97 21.96 -9.14
N THR A 298 -5.40 20.74 -8.81
CA THR A 298 -5.66 20.35 -7.42
C THR A 298 -4.39 20.40 -6.57
N ALA A 299 -3.25 19.92 -7.09
CA ALA A 299 -1.96 19.99 -6.42
C ALA A 299 -1.54 21.43 -6.09
N ARG A 300 -1.85 22.41 -6.95
CA ARG A 300 -1.54 23.82 -6.71
C ARG A 300 -2.32 24.41 -5.54
N LEU A 301 -3.51 23.87 -5.23
CA LEU A 301 -4.30 24.29 -4.08
C LEU A 301 -3.57 24.05 -2.75
N LEU A 302 -2.70 23.03 -2.67
CA LEU A 302 -2.05 22.65 -1.42
C LEU A 302 -1.13 23.75 -0.85
N TYR A 303 -0.29 24.34 -1.70
CA TYR A 303 0.67 25.38 -1.32
C TYR A 303 0.25 26.79 -1.78
N GLY A 304 -0.67 26.90 -2.75
CA GLY A 304 -1.28 28.17 -3.16
C GLY A 304 -2.58 28.50 -2.42
N GLY A 305 -3.06 27.61 -1.55
CA GLY A 305 -4.31 27.74 -0.81
C GLY A 305 -4.14 27.56 0.71
N PRO A 306 -5.26 27.46 1.45
CA PRO A 306 -5.32 27.62 2.90
C PRO A 306 -4.73 26.43 3.69
N TRP A 307 -4.36 25.31 3.06
CA TRP A 307 -3.87 24.13 3.79
C TRP A 307 -2.53 24.36 4.52
N VAL A 308 -1.75 25.34 4.09
CA VAL A 308 -0.58 25.79 4.84
C VAL A 308 -0.94 26.35 6.22
N ALA A 309 -2.17 26.84 6.40
CA ALA A 309 -2.69 27.26 7.70
C ALA A 309 -2.83 26.08 8.69
N GLU A 310 -2.98 24.84 8.23
CA GLU A 310 -2.95 23.68 9.13
C GLU A 310 -1.56 23.45 9.73
N ARG A 311 -0.48 23.68 8.95
CA ARG A 311 0.89 23.60 9.45
C ARG A 311 1.13 24.66 10.51
N TYR A 312 0.68 25.88 10.24
CA TYR A 312 0.71 26.96 11.22
C TYR A 312 -0.09 26.60 12.47
N LEU A 313 -1.33 26.12 12.32
CA LEU A 313 -2.19 25.74 13.45
C LEU A 313 -1.55 24.66 14.34
N ALA A 314 -0.93 23.65 13.74
CA ALA A 314 -0.34 22.52 14.44
C ALA A 314 0.77 22.92 15.42
N ILE A 315 1.51 23.99 15.13
CA ILE A 315 2.62 24.48 15.96
C ILE A 315 2.48 25.95 16.37
N ARG A 316 1.28 26.52 16.28
CA ARG A 316 1.05 27.98 16.37
C ARG A 316 1.69 28.60 17.61
N GLU A 317 1.45 28.02 18.78
CA GLU A 317 1.98 28.55 20.04
C GLU A 317 3.51 28.58 20.05
N PHE A 318 4.15 27.52 19.54
CA PHE A 318 5.61 27.46 19.39
C PHE A 318 6.13 28.44 18.34
N PHE A 319 5.49 28.47 17.17
CA PHE A 319 5.87 29.31 16.05
C PHE A 319 5.77 30.81 16.40
N ASP A 320 4.73 31.21 17.12
CA ASP A 320 4.52 32.61 17.52
C ASP A 320 5.51 33.05 18.59
N ALA A 321 5.91 32.13 19.48
CA ALA A 321 6.86 32.42 20.56
C ALA A 321 8.32 32.42 20.09
N GLN A 322 8.69 31.54 19.18
CA GLN A 322 10.08 31.27 18.79
C GLN A 322 10.25 31.03 17.28
N PRO A 323 9.79 31.94 16.41
CA PRO A 323 9.84 31.73 14.95
C PRO A 323 11.28 31.56 14.44
N GLU A 324 12.28 32.16 15.08
CA GLU A 324 13.69 32.06 14.71
C GLU A 324 14.30 30.67 14.88
N LYS A 325 13.64 29.78 15.64
CA LYS A 325 14.04 28.37 15.83
C LYS A 325 13.57 27.45 14.71
N VAL A 326 12.67 27.95 13.87
CA VAL A 326 12.17 27.23 12.70
C VAL A 326 13.15 27.40 11.54
N PHE A 327 13.52 26.28 10.92
CA PHE A 327 14.46 26.18 9.82
C PHE A 327 14.03 27.13 8.67
N PRO A 328 14.90 27.97 8.07
CA PRO A 328 14.44 29.17 7.37
C PRO A 328 13.45 28.95 6.21
N PRO A 329 13.65 28.01 5.26
CA PRO A 329 12.63 27.67 4.26
C PRO A 329 11.32 27.15 4.86
N VAL A 330 11.37 26.39 5.95
CA VAL A 330 10.16 25.88 6.63
C VAL A 330 9.42 27.02 7.31
N ARG A 331 10.15 27.97 7.91
CA ARG A 331 9.59 29.16 8.54
C ARG A 331 8.83 30.03 7.55
N GLU A 332 9.41 30.28 6.38
CA GLU A 332 8.78 31.06 5.30
C GLU A 332 7.45 30.42 4.87
N ILE A 333 7.45 29.10 4.64
CA ILE A 333 6.25 28.37 4.26
C ILE A 333 5.17 28.45 5.36
N ILE A 334 5.52 28.14 6.60
CA ILE A 334 4.54 28.11 7.71
C ILE A 334 3.99 29.51 8.01
N ALA A 335 4.78 30.58 7.86
CA ALA A 335 4.34 31.95 8.05
C ALA A 335 3.17 32.33 7.12
N GLY A 336 3.16 31.82 5.88
CA GLY A 336 2.08 32.04 4.91
C GLY A 336 0.71 31.53 5.40
N GLY A 337 0.68 30.62 6.38
CA GLY A 337 -0.54 30.15 7.02
C GLY A 337 -1.35 31.24 7.74
N ARG A 338 -0.77 32.41 8.00
CA ARG A 338 -1.45 33.56 8.63
C ARG A 338 -2.30 34.38 7.66
N GLU A 339 -2.11 34.21 6.36
CA GLU A 339 -2.63 35.14 5.35
C GLU A 339 -4.05 34.80 4.87
N TYR A 340 -4.55 33.60 5.19
CA TYR A 340 -5.85 33.12 4.71
C TYR A 340 -6.96 33.37 5.71
N SER A 341 -8.05 34.01 5.26
CA SER A 341 -9.27 34.14 6.05
C SER A 341 -10.09 32.84 6.05
N ALA A 342 -11.10 32.77 6.93
CA ALA A 342 -12.10 31.71 6.87
C ALA A 342 -12.84 31.70 5.52
N ALA A 343 -13.12 32.87 4.93
CA ALA A 343 -13.79 32.97 3.63
C ALA A 343 -12.91 32.43 2.50
N ASP A 344 -11.62 32.75 2.49
CA ASP A 344 -10.65 32.18 1.53
C ASP A 344 -10.59 30.66 1.69
N THR A 345 -10.61 30.18 2.94
CA THR A 345 -10.60 28.75 3.24
C THR A 345 -11.78 28.03 2.61
N PHE A 346 -13.01 28.51 2.85
CA PHE A 346 -14.20 27.90 2.27
C PHE A 346 -14.24 28.03 0.74
N ALA A 347 -13.76 29.14 0.17
CA ALA A 347 -13.68 29.29 -1.28
C ALA A 347 -12.78 28.21 -1.91
N HIS A 348 -11.61 27.93 -1.33
CA HIS A 348 -10.71 26.88 -1.81
C HIS A 348 -11.27 25.47 -1.58
N LEU A 349 -12.02 25.24 -0.49
CA LEU A 349 -12.74 23.97 -0.29
C LEU A 349 -13.79 23.73 -1.39
N TYR A 350 -14.49 24.77 -1.85
CA TYR A 350 -15.44 24.66 -2.96
C TYR A 350 -14.72 24.35 -4.27
N THR A 351 -13.59 25.00 -4.54
CA THR A 351 -12.73 24.71 -5.70
C THR A 351 -12.22 23.27 -5.67
N LEU A 352 -11.75 22.78 -4.51
CA LEU A 352 -11.32 21.39 -4.35
C LEU A 352 -12.46 20.42 -4.66
N ARG A 353 -13.69 20.69 -4.21
CA ARG A 353 -14.85 19.84 -4.52
C ARG A 353 -15.16 19.81 -6.01
N ALA A 354 -15.01 20.95 -6.71
CA ALA A 354 -15.20 21.01 -8.15
C ALA A 354 -14.14 20.18 -8.90
N PHE A 355 -12.85 20.33 -8.56
CA PHE A 355 -11.79 19.52 -9.17
C PHE A 355 -11.91 18.03 -8.83
N LYS A 356 -12.28 17.69 -7.58
CA LYS A 356 -12.50 16.30 -7.20
C LYS A 356 -13.57 15.65 -8.06
N ARG A 357 -14.66 16.34 -8.40
CA ARG A 357 -15.69 15.78 -9.29
C ARG A 357 -15.15 15.43 -10.68
N VAL A 358 -14.24 16.24 -11.22
CA VAL A 358 -13.59 15.99 -12.51
C VAL A 358 -12.61 14.81 -12.39
N CYS A 359 -11.75 14.82 -11.37
CA CYS A 359 -10.77 13.76 -11.15
C CYS A 359 -11.45 12.41 -10.86
N ASP A 360 -12.54 12.41 -10.10
CA ASP A 360 -13.28 11.19 -9.75
C ASP A 360 -13.84 10.48 -10.99
N ALA A 361 -14.14 11.23 -12.06
CA ALA A 361 -14.68 10.65 -13.30
C ALA A 361 -13.65 9.79 -14.05
N VAL A 362 -12.35 10.06 -13.87
CA VAL A 362 -11.25 9.31 -14.52
C VAL A 362 -11.25 7.85 -14.09
N TRP A 363 -11.57 7.56 -12.83
CA TRP A 363 -11.59 6.20 -12.28
C TRP A 363 -12.68 5.29 -12.86
N ASN A 364 -13.59 5.81 -13.67
CA ASN A 364 -14.52 4.96 -14.43
C ASN A 364 -13.79 4.20 -15.56
N ASP A 365 -12.72 4.80 -16.08
CA ASP A 365 -12.01 4.33 -17.28
C ASP A 365 -10.73 3.55 -16.95
N ILE A 366 -10.27 3.59 -15.70
CA ILE A 366 -9.03 2.95 -15.23
C ILE A 366 -9.23 2.29 -13.87
N ASP A 367 -8.44 1.26 -13.57
CA ASP A 367 -8.45 0.59 -12.26
C ASP A 367 -7.35 1.14 -11.33
N VAL A 368 -6.25 1.61 -11.92
CA VAL A 368 -5.07 2.18 -11.25
C VAL A 368 -4.46 3.26 -12.14
N MET A 369 -3.74 4.24 -11.60
CA MET A 369 -2.95 5.21 -12.38
C MET A 369 -1.46 5.05 -12.06
N LEU A 370 -0.61 5.19 -13.07
CA LEU A 370 0.85 5.18 -12.94
C LEU A 370 1.43 6.56 -13.28
N THR A 371 2.19 7.15 -12.35
CA THR A 371 2.97 8.37 -12.60
C THR A 371 4.44 8.16 -12.23
N PRO A 372 5.38 9.00 -12.72
CA PRO A 372 6.66 9.13 -12.05
C PRO A 372 6.45 9.44 -10.56
N THR A 373 7.28 8.92 -9.66
CA THR A 373 7.21 9.32 -8.25
C THR A 373 7.69 10.76 -8.06
N ALA A 374 8.78 11.11 -8.76
CA ALA A 374 9.29 12.46 -8.94
C ALA A 374 9.89 12.57 -10.35
N GLY A 375 9.84 13.76 -10.95
CA GLY A 375 10.36 13.97 -12.31
C GLY A 375 11.89 13.97 -12.38
N THR A 376 12.58 14.21 -11.26
CA THR A 376 14.05 14.21 -11.18
C THR A 376 14.51 14.07 -9.72
N ILE A 377 15.82 14.00 -9.50
CA ILE A 377 16.52 14.06 -8.22
C ILE A 377 17.62 15.13 -8.30
N TYR A 378 17.94 15.78 -7.17
CA TYR A 378 18.91 16.88 -7.11
C TYR A 378 20.08 16.55 -6.20
N ARG A 379 21.23 17.19 -6.45
CA ARG A 379 22.34 17.21 -5.50
C ARG A 379 21.99 18.05 -4.27
N VAL A 380 22.64 17.76 -3.15
CA VAL A 380 22.41 18.49 -1.88
C VAL A 380 22.74 19.97 -2.02
N ASP A 381 23.84 20.31 -2.70
CA ASP A 381 24.28 21.69 -2.94
C ASP A 381 23.29 22.47 -3.82
N GLU A 382 22.79 21.85 -4.90
CA GLU A 382 21.75 22.41 -5.76
C GLU A 382 20.47 22.69 -4.97
N MET A 383 20.01 21.72 -4.17
CA MET A 383 18.82 21.86 -3.33
C MET A 383 18.98 22.99 -2.30
N GLN A 384 20.16 23.15 -1.71
CA GLN A 384 20.41 24.24 -0.76
C GLN A 384 20.48 25.61 -1.44
N ALA A 385 20.94 25.66 -2.70
CA ALA A 385 21.02 26.90 -3.49
C ALA A 385 19.63 27.39 -3.95
N ASP A 386 18.68 26.49 -4.20
CA ASP A 386 17.31 26.84 -4.62
C ASP A 386 16.24 25.95 -3.94
N PRO A 387 16.07 26.11 -2.61
CA PRO A 387 15.36 25.15 -1.77
C PRO A 387 13.84 25.17 -1.93
N ILE A 388 13.26 26.21 -2.54
CA ILE A 388 11.82 26.33 -2.72
C ILE A 388 11.41 25.77 -4.08
N ARG A 389 12.01 26.25 -5.19
CA ARG A 389 11.64 25.82 -6.54
C ARG A 389 11.96 24.35 -6.76
N LEU A 390 13.16 23.90 -6.39
CA LEU A 390 13.55 22.50 -6.61
C LEU A 390 12.68 21.55 -5.78
N ASN A 391 12.31 21.92 -4.55
CA ASN A 391 11.35 21.17 -3.76
C ASN A 391 9.96 21.12 -4.41
N ALA A 392 9.50 22.21 -5.03
CA ALA A 392 8.21 22.23 -5.73
C ALA A 392 8.19 21.26 -6.92
N ASN A 393 9.30 21.14 -7.66
CA ASN A 393 9.44 20.17 -8.75
C ASN A 393 9.23 18.72 -8.28
N LEU A 394 9.74 18.38 -7.08
CA LEU A 394 9.54 17.04 -6.48
C LEU A 394 8.07 16.75 -6.13
N GLY A 395 7.25 17.80 -5.96
CA GLY A 395 5.83 17.71 -5.62
C GLY A 395 4.88 17.56 -6.81
N TYR A 396 5.38 17.63 -8.05
CA TYR A 396 4.57 17.71 -9.27
C TYR A 396 3.56 16.56 -9.38
N TYR A 397 4.00 15.33 -9.13
CA TYR A 397 3.15 14.13 -9.24
C TYR A 397 2.49 13.69 -7.93
N THR A 398 2.74 14.39 -6.80
CA THR A 398 2.43 13.85 -5.46
C THR A 398 1.45 14.70 -4.65
N ASN A 399 1.44 16.02 -4.85
CA ASN A 399 0.72 16.99 -4.02
C ASN A 399 -0.82 16.87 -4.07
N PHE A 400 -1.41 16.27 -5.10
CA PHE A 400 -2.88 16.18 -5.23
C PHE A 400 -3.49 15.00 -4.45
N MET A 401 -2.71 13.99 -4.10
CA MET A 401 -3.27 12.68 -3.75
C MET A 401 -4.14 12.70 -2.50
N ASN A 402 -3.69 13.31 -1.41
CA ASN A 402 -4.46 13.33 -0.16
C ASN A 402 -5.63 14.32 -0.23
N LEU A 403 -5.50 15.42 -0.97
CA LEU A 403 -6.61 16.33 -1.26
C LEU A 403 -7.76 15.62 -1.99
N LEU A 404 -7.44 14.64 -2.83
CA LEU A 404 -8.41 13.85 -3.59
C LEU A 404 -8.82 12.54 -2.90
N ASP A 405 -8.32 12.28 -1.69
CA ASP A 405 -8.55 11.04 -0.92
C ASP A 405 -8.07 9.77 -1.63
N LEU A 406 -6.87 9.82 -2.20
CA LEU A 406 -6.27 8.69 -2.93
C LEU A 406 -5.31 7.88 -2.06
N ALA A 407 -5.19 6.59 -2.36
CA ALA A 407 -4.14 5.70 -1.83
C ALA A 407 -3.02 5.57 -2.87
N ALA A 408 -1.79 5.28 -2.43
CA ALA A 408 -0.66 5.19 -3.33
C ALA A 408 0.46 4.27 -2.86
N THR A 409 1.16 3.65 -3.80
CA THR A 409 2.38 2.87 -3.56
C THR A 409 3.47 3.32 -4.53
N ALA A 410 4.54 3.93 -4.01
CA ALA A 410 5.77 4.14 -4.74
C ALA A 410 6.53 2.81 -4.83
N VAL A 411 7.00 2.46 -6.02
CA VAL A 411 7.69 1.20 -6.33
C VAL A 411 8.94 1.47 -7.17
N PRO A 412 10.04 0.74 -6.96
CA PRO A 412 11.22 0.86 -7.81
C PRO A 412 10.92 0.59 -9.28
N ALA A 413 11.53 1.36 -10.18
CA ALA A 413 11.31 1.27 -11.62
C ALA A 413 12.59 1.14 -12.45
N GLY A 414 13.76 1.20 -11.81
CA GLY A 414 15.07 0.96 -12.41
C GLY A 414 16.12 1.93 -11.91
N PHE A 415 17.25 1.97 -12.61
CA PHE A 415 18.39 2.82 -12.26
C PHE A 415 18.79 3.70 -13.45
N GLN A 416 19.19 4.93 -13.13
CA GLN A 416 19.87 5.82 -14.04
C GLN A 416 21.30 5.32 -14.33
N ASN A 417 21.93 5.82 -15.38
CA ASN A 417 23.28 5.39 -15.78
C ASN A 417 24.36 5.74 -14.74
N ASP A 418 24.10 6.73 -13.87
CA ASP A 418 24.97 7.12 -12.76
C ASP A 418 24.76 6.27 -11.49
N GLY A 419 23.85 5.29 -11.54
CA GLY A 419 23.56 4.38 -10.43
C GLY A 419 22.52 4.88 -9.44
N LEU A 420 21.90 6.05 -9.66
CA LEU A 420 20.78 6.51 -8.83
C LEU A 420 19.49 5.75 -9.17
N PRO A 421 18.69 5.35 -8.17
CA PRO A 421 17.41 4.69 -8.43
C PRO A 421 16.36 5.69 -8.94
N PHE A 422 15.38 5.14 -9.65
CA PHE A 422 14.16 5.83 -10.08
C PHE A 422 12.95 4.99 -9.68
N GLY A 423 11.84 5.67 -9.36
CA GLY A 423 10.60 5.04 -8.93
C GLY A 423 9.37 5.63 -9.63
N VAL A 424 8.33 4.82 -9.66
CA VAL A 424 6.99 5.19 -10.13
C VAL A 424 5.98 5.00 -9.01
N THR A 425 4.88 5.74 -9.04
CA THR A 425 3.82 5.64 -8.05
C THR A 425 2.57 5.04 -8.71
N LEU A 426 2.08 3.94 -8.13
CA LEU A 426 0.75 3.40 -8.39
C LEU A 426 -0.26 4.16 -7.52
N ILE A 427 -1.37 4.60 -8.10
CA ILE A 427 -2.37 5.45 -7.46
C ILE A 427 -3.75 4.85 -7.68
N SER A 428 -4.58 4.88 -6.66
CA SER A 428 -5.97 4.41 -6.74
C SER A 428 -6.89 5.25 -5.85
N PRO A 429 -8.21 5.13 -6.04
CA PRO A 429 -9.19 5.53 -5.03
C PRO A 429 -8.91 4.85 -3.68
N PRO A 430 -9.51 5.34 -2.57
CA PRO A 430 -9.26 4.79 -1.26
C PRO A 430 -9.77 3.34 -1.15
N HIS A 431 -9.23 2.62 -0.17
CA HIS A 431 -9.49 1.21 0.16
C HIS A 431 -8.89 0.19 -0.81
N GLN A 432 -8.12 0.62 -1.81
CA GLN A 432 -7.44 -0.24 -2.78
C GLN A 432 -5.98 -0.55 -2.38
N ASP A 433 -5.66 -0.45 -1.09
CA ASP A 433 -4.31 -0.60 -0.54
C ASP A 433 -3.70 -1.99 -0.85
N GLY A 434 -4.48 -3.06 -0.71
CA GLY A 434 -4.06 -4.43 -1.06
C GLY A 434 -3.74 -4.59 -2.55
N PRO A 435 -4.69 -4.28 -3.46
CA PRO A 435 -4.44 -4.33 -4.90
C PRO A 435 -3.25 -3.49 -5.37
N LEU A 436 -3.02 -2.31 -4.76
CA LEU A 436 -1.81 -1.52 -5.01
C LEU A 436 -0.52 -2.27 -4.63
N LEU A 437 -0.49 -2.92 -3.46
CA LEU A 437 0.67 -3.69 -2.98
C LEU A 437 0.88 -4.97 -3.80
N HIS A 438 -0.19 -5.67 -4.20
CA HIS A 438 -0.09 -6.83 -5.09
C HIS A 438 0.48 -6.45 -6.46
N LEU A 439 0.05 -5.31 -7.03
CA LEU A 439 0.62 -4.82 -8.29
C LEU A 439 2.07 -4.37 -8.11
N ALA A 440 2.40 -3.71 -7.00
CA ALA A 440 3.77 -3.32 -6.68
C ALA A 440 4.70 -4.55 -6.55
N SER A 441 4.25 -5.64 -5.93
CA SER A 441 4.97 -6.92 -5.90
C SER A 441 5.26 -7.43 -7.32
N LYS A 442 4.24 -7.52 -8.19
CA LYS A 442 4.44 -7.93 -9.59
C LYS A 442 5.44 -7.04 -10.33
N MET A 443 5.38 -5.71 -10.12
CA MET A 443 6.32 -4.77 -10.72
C MET A 443 7.76 -4.97 -10.20
N GLN A 444 7.95 -5.16 -8.89
CA GLN A 444 9.26 -5.47 -8.32
C GLN A 444 9.81 -6.79 -8.85
N GLN A 445 9.00 -7.85 -8.88
CA GLN A 445 9.43 -9.16 -9.39
C GLN A 445 9.82 -9.12 -10.87
N ALA A 446 9.06 -8.37 -11.69
CA ALA A 446 9.38 -8.18 -13.10
C ALA A 446 10.62 -7.29 -13.34
N LEU A 447 10.94 -6.38 -12.41
CA LEU A 447 12.17 -5.60 -12.43
C LEU A 447 13.39 -6.42 -11.96
N GLY A 448 13.20 -7.24 -10.92
CA GLY A 448 14.26 -7.94 -10.21
C GLY A 448 15.22 -6.99 -9.48
N GLY A 449 16.43 -7.45 -9.21
CA GLY A 449 17.51 -6.63 -8.63
C GLY A 449 17.71 -6.86 -7.14
N LYS A 450 18.28 -5.85 -6.48
CA LYS A 450 18.67 -5.88 -5.07
C LYS A 450 17.68 -5.12 -4.18
N LEU A 451 17.61 -5.51 -2.91
CA LEU A 451 16.83 -4.84 -1.87
C LEU A 451 17.54 -3.57 -1.39
N GLY A 452 16.92 -2.41 -1.59
CA GLY A 452 17.51 -1.12 -1.20
C GLY A 452 18.91 -0.94 -1.78
N ALA A 453 19.82 -0.37 -0.99
CA ALA A 453 21.25 -0.23 -1.26
C ALA A 453 22.07 -1.37 -0.59
N THR A 454 21.50 -2.55 -0.44
CA THR A 454 22.18 -3.73 0.14
C THR A 454 22.70 -4.68 -0.94
N ASP A 455 23.38 -5.76 -0.55
CA ASP A 455 23.79 -6.84 -1.46
C ASP A 455 22.78 -7.99 -1.55
N HIS A 456 21.63 -7.88 -0.89
CA HIS A 456 20.60 -8.90 -0.91
C HIS A 456 19.75 -8.82 -2.17
N ALA A 457 19.55 -9.97 -2.84
CA ALA A 457 18.64 -10.07 -3.97
C ALA A 457 17.18 -10.01 -3.49
N LEU A 458 16.29 -9.52 -4.36
CA LEU A 458 14.84 -9.60 -4.14
C LEU A 458 14.42 -11.07 -3.95
N PRO A 459 13.78 -11.44 -2.83
CA PRO A 459 13.25 -12.78 -2.64
C PRO A 459 12.05 -13.05 -3.55
N PRO A 460 11.69 -14.33 -3.78
CA PRO A 460 10.44 -14.67 -4.45
C PRO A 460 9.23 -14.06 -3.72
N ALA A 461 8.25 -13.58 -4.47
CA ALA A 461 7.02 -13.02 -3.90
C ALA A 461 6.24 -14.05 -3.08
N GLU A 462 5.72 -13.61 -1.93
CA GLU A 462 4.78 -14.38 -1.14
C GLU A 462 3.33 -14.10 -1.59
N SER A 463 2.48 -15.13 -1.61
CA SER A 463 1.06 -14.95 -1.89
C SER A 463 0.32 -14.58 -0.60
N LEU A 464 0.26 -13.30 -0.29
CA LEU A 464 -0.36 -12.75 0.93
C LEU A 464 -1.76 -12.21 0.66
N ASN A 465 -2.77 -12.58 1.44
CA ASN A 465 -4.10 -11.95 1.39
C ASN A 465 -4.49 -11.45 2.78
N LEU A 466 -3.74 -10.49 3.31
CA LEU A 466 -3.87 -10.05 4.70
C LEU A 466 -4.94 -8.98 4.89
N LEU A 467 -5.32 -8.29 3.81
CA LEU A 467 -6.31 -7.22 3.81
C LEU A 467 -7.67 -7.73 3.32
N PRO A 468 -8.79 -7.20 3.85
CA PRO A 468 -10.12 -7.68 3.48
C PRO A 468 -10.40 -7.39 1.99
N ASP A 469 -10.72 -8.43 1.22
CA ASP A 469 -11.17 -8.29 -0.18
C ASP A 469 -12.68 -8.00 -0.28
N GLY A 470 -13.47 -8.49 0.68
CA GLY A 470 -14.92 -8.32 0.71
C GLY A 470 -15.61 -9.11 -0.41
N GLN A 471 -14.95 -10.15 -0.90
CA GLN A 471 -15.44 -11.03 -1.93
C GLN A 471 -15.92 -12.35 -1.33
N VAL A 472 -16.85 -12.99 -2.04
CA VAL A 472 -17.32 -14.33 -1.76
C VAL A 472 -17.13 -15.15 -3.02
N ARG A 473 -16.31 -16.22 -2.92
CA ARG A 473 -16.16 -17.19 -4.00
C ARG A 473 -17.42 -18.01 -4.17
N VAL A 474 -17.97 -18.01 -5.38
CA VAL A 474 -19.16 -18.76 -5.79
C VAL A 474 -18.84 -19.62 -7.01
N ALA A 475 -18.91 -20.94 -6.86
CA ALA A 475 -18.84 -21.90 -7.95
C ALA A 475 -20.20 -22.09 -8.60
N VAL A 476 -20.22 -21.96 -9.93
CA VAL A 476 -21.40 -22.21 -10.77
C VAL A 476 -21.15 -23.36 -11.73
N VAL A 477 -22.15 -24.23 -11.87
CA VAL A 477 -22.07 -25.46 -12.68
C VAL A 477 -23.12 -25.52 -13.80
N GLY A 478 -24.04 -24.55 -13.83
CA GLY A 478 -25.25 -24.60 -14.65
C GLY A 478 -25.49 -23.35 -15.48
N ALA A 479 -26.73 -22.87 -15.50
CA ALA A 479 -27.17 -21.76 -16.36
C ALA A 479 -26.43 -20.43 -16.12
N HIS A 480 -25.68 -20.30 -15.02
CA HIS A 480 -24.85 -19.14 -14.68
C HIS A 480 -23.43 -19.19 -15.25
N LEU A 481 -22.98 -20.30 -15.86
CA LEU A 481 -21.68 -20.37 -16.55
C LEU A 481 -21.58 -19.28 -17.64
N SER A 482 -20.38 -18.79 -17.93
CA SER A 482 -20.10 -17.70 -18.87
C SER A 482 -20.85 -17.83 -20.20
N GLY A 483 -21.61 -16.82 -20.59
CA GLY A 483 -22.38 -16.85 -21.85
C GLY A 483 -23.59 -17.79 -21.86
N LEU A 484 -23.96 -18.42 -20.73
CA LEU A 484 -25.25 -19.11 -20.57
C LEU A 484 -26.33 -18.15 -20.05
N PRO A 485 -27.63 -18.51 -20.16
CA PRO A 485 -28.73 -17.54 -20.04
C PRO A 485 -28.81 -16.76 -18.73
N LEU A 486 -28.32 -17.31 -17.61
CA LEU A 486 -28.38 -16.66 -16.30
C LEU A 486 -27.04 -16.05 -15.85
N ASN A 487 -26.01 -16.07 -16.71
CA ASN A 487 -24.72 -15.45 -16.37
C ASN A 487 -24.84 -13.94 -16.08
N HIS A 488 -25.82 -13.26 -16.69
CA HIS A 488 -26.10 -11.85 -16.40
C HIS A 488 -26.38 -11.57 -14.91
N GLN A 489 -26.89 -12.54 -14.14
CA GLN A 489 -27.15 -12.39 -12.70
C GLN A 489 -25.85 -12.31 -11.88
N LEU A 490 -24.75 -12.85 -12.40
CA LEU A 490 -23.42 -12.67 -11.81
C LEU A 490 -22.85 -11.31 -12.21
N THR A 491 -22.85 -11.01 -13.52
CA THR A 491 -22.19 -9.81 -14.06
C THR A 491 -22.90 -8.51 -13.66
N GLU A 492 -24.24 -8.48 -13.54
CA GLU A 492 -24.99 -7.31 -13.04
C GLU A 492 -24.68 -6.96 -11.58
N ARG A 493 -24.13 -7.92 -10.82
CA ARG A 493 -23.67 -7.76 -9.43
C ARG A 493 -22.17 -7.50 -9.34
N ASN A 494 -21.53 -7.19 -10.48
CA ASN A 494 -20.08 -7.01 -10.60
C ASN A 494 -19.26 -8.24 -10.18
N ALA A 495 -19.84 -9.45 -10.25
CA ALA A 495 -19.05 -10.65 -10.03
C ALA A 495 -18.10 -10.86 -11.22
N ARG A 496 -16.89 -11.36 -10.93
CA ARG A 496 -15.84 -11.59 -11.94
C ARG A 496 -15.42 -13.05 -11.96
N LEU A 497 -15.20 -13.57 -13.16
CA LEU A 497 -14.71 -14.94 -13.35
C LEU A 497 -13.27 -15.03 -12.84
N VAL A 498 -13.01 -15.94 -11.91
CA VAL A 498 -11.68 -16.22 -11.37
C VAL A 498 -11.00 -17.35 -12.15
N SER A 499 -11.74 -18.44 -12.37
CA SER A 499 -11.19 -19.61 -13.06
C SER A 499 -12.29 -20.53 -13.58
N ALA A 500 -12.02 -21.20 -14.71
CA ALA A 500 -12.73 -22.40 -15.13
C ALA A 500 -11.98 -23.64 -14.61
N THR A 501 -12.66 -24.51 -13.87
CA THR A 501 -12.06 -25.67 -13.19
C THR A 501 -13.08 -26.81 -13.09
N GLN A 502 -12.84 -27.80 -12.22
CA GLN A 502 -13.74 -28.90 -11.93
C GLN A 502 -13.96 -29.06 -10.42
N THR A 503 -15.09 -29.65 -10.05
CA THR A 503 -15.31 -30.14 -8.69
C THR A 503 -14.38 -31.31 -8.36
N ALA A 504 -14.22 -31.63 -7.08
CA ALA A 504 -13.70 -32.92 -6.65
C ALA A 504 -14.52 -34.08 -7.25
N PRO A 505 -13.96 -35.31 -7.38
CA PRO A 505 -14.65 -36.44 -8.01
C PRO A 505 -15.70 -37.10 -7.11
N THR A 506 -16.47 -36.31 -6.35
CA THR A 506 -17.43 -36.75 -5.33
C THR A 506 -18.85 -36.23 -5.59
N TYR A 507 -19.15 -35.85 -6.84
CA TYR A 507 -20.44 -35.27 -7.20
C TYR A 507 -21.15 -36.06 -8.30
N ARG A 508 -22.48 -36.14 -8.18
CA ARG A 508 -23.37 -36.51 -9.28
C ARG A 508 -24.08 -35.29 -9.82
N PHE A 509 -24.37 -35.33 -11.11
CA PHE A 509 -24.88 -34.20 -11.86
C PHE A 509 -26.12 -34.58 -12.64
N TYR A 510 -27.19 -33.79 -12.49
CA TYR A 510 -28.51 -34.12 -12.99
C TYR A 510 -29.08 -32.98 -13.81
N ALA A 511 -29.75 -33.28 -14.91
CA ALA A 511 -30.61 -32.32 -15.58
C ALA A 511 -32.00 -32.36 -14.94
N LEU A 512 -32.42 -31.23 -14.33
CA LEU A 512 -33.71 -31.15 -13.66
C LEU A 512 -34.86 -31.30 -14.66
N PRO A 513 -36.08 -31.69 -14.21
CA PRO A 513 -37.22 -31.94 -15.09
C PRO A 513 -37.61 -30.76 -15.99
N ASP A 514 -37.32 -29.53 -15.58
CA ASP A 514 -37.55 -28.33 -16.40
C ASP A 514 -36.64 -28.24 -17.64
N GLY A 515 -35.57 -29.06 -17.69
CA GLY A 515 -34.58 -29.11 -18.76
C GLY A 515 -33.72 -27.85 -18.91
N LYS A 516 -33.88 -26.88 -17.99
CA LYS A 516 -33.27 -25.54 -18.08
C LYS A 516 -32.07 -25.40 -17.15
N ARG A 517 -32.00 -26.20 -16.10
CA ARG A 517 -30.98 -26.08 -15.05
C ARG A 517 -30.51 -27.45 -14.59
N PRO A 518 -29.23 -27.58 -14.19
CA PRO A 518 -28.75 -28.78 -13.55
C PRO A 518 -28.84 -28.71 -12.03
N GLY A 519 -28.89 -29.88 -11.39
CA GLY A 519 -28.69 -30.07 -9.96
C GLY A 519 -27.39 -30.84 -9.69
N LEU A 520 -26.62 -30.39 -8.70
CA LEU A 520 -25.39 -31.04 -8.25
C LEU A 520 -25.60 -31.63 -6.86
N ILE A 521 -25.29 -32.91 -6.68
CA ILE A 521 -25.44 -33.65 -5.41
C ILE A 521 -24.09 -34.25 -5.02
N LYS A 522 -23.64 -34.00 -3.79
CA LYS A 522 -22.46 -34.69 -3.23
C LYS A 522 -22.82 -36.12 -2.86
N VAL A 523 -21.99 -37.09 -3.22
CA VAL A 523 -22.22 -38.52 -2.99
C VAL A 523 -21.00 -39.19 -2.36
N GLU A 524 -21.21 -40.23 -1.58
CA GLU A 524 -20.12 -41.02 -0.96
C GLU A 524 -19.41 -41.93 -1.98
N ALA A 525 -20.13 -42.43 -2.98
CA ALA A 525 -19.60 -43.30 -4.03
C ALA A 525 -20.27 -43.04 -5.38
N GLY A 526 -19.56 -43.34 -6.47
CA GLY A 526 -20.10 -43.20 -7.83
C GLY A 526 -20.31 -41.74 -8.28
N GLY A 527 -19.48 -40.82 -7.77
CA GLY A 527 -19.38 -39.45 -8.23
C GLY A 527 -18.32 -39.27 -9.32
N ALA A 528 -18.31 -38.09 -9.93
CA ALA A 528 -17.32 -37.65 -10.91
C ALA A 528 -16.99 -36.17 -10.70
N SER A 529 -15.92 -35.71 -11.37
CA SER A 529 -15.57 -34.30 -11.43
C SER A 529 -16.45 -33.60 -12.47
N ILE A 530 -17.09 -32.51 -12.07
CA ILE A 530 -18.00 -31.74 -12.92
C ILE A 530 -17.38 -30.39 -13.22
N ALA A 531 -17.36 -30.01 -14.51
CA ALA A 531 -16.87 -28.72 -14.94
C ALA A 531 -17.67 -27.58 -14.29
N CYS A 532 -16.94 -26.61 -13.74
CA CYS A 532 -17.50 -25.45 -13.05
C CYS A 532 -16.68 -24.19 -13.34
N GLU A 533 -17.28 -23.05 -13.07
CA GLU A 533 -16.60 -21.76 -13.05
C GLU A 533 -16.67 -21.19 -11.63
N VAL A 534 -15.54 -20.68 -11.13
CA VAL A 534 -15.47 -19.99 -9.84
C VAL A 534 -15.46 -18.50 -10.10
N TRP A 535 -16.35 -17.79 -9.41
CA TRP A 535 -16.54 -16.34 -9.52
C TRP A 535 -16.32 -15.67 -8.18
N ASP A 536 -15.68 -14.51 -8.16
CA ASP A 536 -15.64 -13.61 -7.01
C ASP A 536 -16.83 -12.65 -7.10
N MET A 537 -17.66 -12.67 -6.07
CA MET A 537 -18.84 -11.81 -5.95
C MET A 537 -18.71 -10.89 -4.74
N PRO A 538 -19.04 -9.59 -4.86
CA PRO A 538 -19.07 -8.71 -3.70
C PRO A 538 -19.96 -9.27 -2.60
N ALA A 539 -19.44 -9.37 -1.38
CA ALA A 539 -20.17 -9.96 -0.25
C ALA A 539 -21.51 -9.25 0.01
N SER A 540 -21.58 -7.94 -0.25
CA SER A 540 -22.80 -7.13 -0.17
C SER A 540 -23.88 -7.53 -1.17
N GLN A 541 -23.51 -8.17 -2.28
CA GLN A 541 -24.44 -8.66 -3.31
C GLN A 541 -24.80 -10.13 -3.15
N PHE A 542 -24.11 -10.87 -2.29
CA PHE A 542 -24.32 -12.31 -2.13
C PHE A 542 -25.77 -12.64 -1.71
N GLY A 543 -26.36 -11.87 -0.79
CA GLY A 543 -27.75 -12.05 -0.38
C GLY A 543 -28.76 -11.85 -1.52
N SER A 544 -28.55 -10.83 -2.36
CA SER A 544 -29.43 -10.55 -3.51
C SER A 544 -29.27 -11.58 -4.62
N PHE A 545 -28.10 -12.23 -4.73
CA PHE A 545 -27.88 -13.34 -5.63
C PHE A 545 -28.60 -14.61 -5.16
N VAL A 546 -28.41 -14.99 -3.88
CA VAL A 546 -29.04 -16.19 -3.31
C VAL A 546 -30.56 -16.10 -3.34
N ALA A 547 -31.15 -14.92 -3.09
CA ALA A 547 -32.58 -14.70 -3.18
C ALA A 547 -33.18 -14.99 -4.57
N GLY A 548 -32.35 -14.92 -5.63
CA GLY A 548 -32.76 -15.22 -7.01
C GLY A 548 -32.71 -16.70 -7.37
N ILE A 549 -32.28 -17.59 -6.47
CA ILE A 549 -32.11 -19.03 -6.72
C ILE A 549 -33.38 -19.76 -6.26
N PRO A 550 -34.23 -20.26 -7.18
CA PRO A 550 -35.45 -20.93 -6.78
C PRO A 550 -35.20 -22.42 -6.51
N ALA A 551 -36.03 -22.98 -5.62
CA ALA A 551 -36.08 -24.42 -5.35
C ALA A 551 -36.14 -25.25 -6.66
N PRO A 552 -35.52 -26.44 -6.69
CA PRO A 552 -34.85 -27.13 -5.58
C PRO A 552 -33.35 -26.78 -5.44
N LEU A 553 -32.89 -25.70 -6.07
CA LEU A 553 -31.49 -25.28 -6.00
C LEU A 553 -31.23 -24.45 -4.75
N GLY A 554 -29.99 -24.50 -4.27
CA GLY A 554 -29.50 -23.65 -3.19
C GLY A 554 -27.99 -23.43 -3.30
N ILE A 555 -27.43 -22.66 -2.36
CA ILE A 555 -25.99 -22.47 -2.22
C ILE A 555 -25.51 -23.19 -0.96
N GLY A 556 -24.54 -24.09 -1.15
CA GLY A 556 -23.83 -24.79 -0.09
C GLY A 556 -22.33 -24.65 -0.25
N LYS A 557 -21.57 -25.63 0.25
CA LYS A 557 -20.11 -25.73 0.03
C LYS A 557 -19.81 -26.77 -1.06
N LEU A 558 -19.04 -26.34 -2.06
CA LEU A 558 -18.50 -27.19 -3.13
C LEU A 558 -17.01 -27.40 -2.90
N GLU A 559 -16.58 -28.65 -3.00
CA GLU A 559 -15.19 -29.06 -3.01
C GLU A 559 -14.68 -29.09 -4.46
N LEU A 560 -13.58 -28.41 -4.72
CA LEU A 560 -12.94 -28.30 -6.03
C LEU A 560 -11.87 -29.39 -6.20
N ALA A 561 -11.44 -29.61 -7.44
CA ALA A 561 -10.44 -30.64 -7.77
C ALA A 561 -9.08 -30.45 -7.08
N ASP A 562 -8.77 -29.23 -6.64
CA ASP A 562 -7.56 -28.89 -5.87
C ASP A 562 -7.72 -29.12 -4.35
N GLY A 563 -8.87 -29.62 -3.90
CA GLY A 563 -9.20 -29.84 -2.49
C GLY A 563 -9.72 -28.60 -1.76
N SER A 564 -9.77 -27.44 -2.40
CA SER A 564 -10.34 -26.23 -1.80
C SER A 564 -11.87 -26.30 -1.74
N ALA A 565 -12.46 -25.56 -0.80
CA ALA A 565 -13.91 -25.47 -0.64
C ALA A 565 -14.41 -24.04 -0.84
N VAL A 566 -15.38 -23.86 -1.74
CA VAL A 566 -16.01 -22.56 -2.06
C VAL A 566 -17.52 -22.63 -1.88
N ASN A 567 -18.21 -21.48 -1.82
CA ASN A 567 -19.67 -21.53 -1.89
C ASN A 567 -20.06 -21.96 -3.31
N GLY A 568 -21.16 -22.69 -3.49
CA GLY A 568 -21.57 -23.09 -4.84
C GLY A 568 -22.95 -23.73 -4.91
N PHE A 569 -23.45 -23.88 -6.14
CA PHE A 569 -24.76 -24.47 -6.39
C PHE A 569 -24.83 -25.92 -5.95
N ILE A 570 -25.78 -26.21 -5.08
CA ILE A 570 -26.23 -27.55 -4.70
C ILE A 570 -27.69 -27.73 -5.10
N CYS A 571 -28.16 -28.97 -5.04
CA CYS A 571 -29.57 -29.31 -5.23
C CYS A 571 -30.09 -30.06 -4.00
N GLU A 572 -31.33 -29.82 -3.61
CA GLU A 572 -32.02 -30.67 -2.64
C GLU A 572 -32.20 -32.09 -3.21
N GLY A 573 -32.06 -33.12 -2.38
CA GLY A 573 -32.17 -34.52 -2.83
C GLY A 573 -33.52 -34.85 -3.48
N ILE A 574 -34.60 -34.18 -3.06
CA ILE A 574 -35.93 -34.33 -3.69
C ILE A 574 -35.96 -33.80 -5.12
N GLY A 575 -35.15 -32.79 -5.44
CA GLY A 575 -35.09 -32.18 -6.77
C GLY A 575 -34.55 -33.09 -7.86
N VAL A 576 -33.83 -34.16 -7.48
CA VAL A 576 -33.21 -35.10 -8.43
C VAL A 576 -33.93 -36.44 -8.54
N ALA A 577 -35.04 -36.64 -7.82
CA ALA A 577 -35.75 -37.93 -7.81
C ALA A 577 -36.21 -38.38 -9.22
N ASP A 578 -36.74 -37.46 -10.02
CA ASP A 578 -37.19 -37.69 -11.40
C ASP A 578 -36.26 -37.01 -12.44
N ALA A 579 -35.05 -36.62 -12.03
CA ALA A 579 -34.10 -35.93 -12.89
C ALA A 579 -33.26 -36.92 -13.71
N HIS A 580 -32.79 -36.48 -14.88
CA HIS A 580 -31.92 -37.30 -15.72
C HIS A 580 -30.48 -37.20 -15.23
N ASP A 581 -29.86 -38.32 -14.86
CA ASP A 581 -28.44 -38.37 -14.49
C ASP A 581 -27.59 -38.09 -15.73
N ILE A 582 -26.81 -37.01 -15.66
CA ILE A 582 -25.94 -36.51 -16.74
C ILE A 582 -24.49 -36.47 -16.27
N THR A 583 -24.13 -37.24 -15.24
CA THR A 583 -22.79 -37.23 -14.64
C THR A 583 -21.71 -37.54 -15.68
N GLU A 584 -21.97 -38.48 -16.60
CA GLU A 584 -21.03 -38.85 -17.68
C GLU A 584 -20.77 -37.74 -18.70
N SER A 585 -21.64 -36.72 -18.78
CA SER A 585 -21.38 -35.56 -19.63
C SER A 585 -20.22 -34.70 -19.13
N GLY A 586 -19.83 -34.84 -17.86
CA GLY A 586 -18.77 -34.06 -17.22
C GLY A 586 -19.09 -32.58 -17.01
N GLY A 587 -20.25 -32.08 -17.46
CA GLY A 587 -20.65 -30.68 -17.25
C GLY A 587 -21.80 -30.20 -18.13
N TRP A 588 -22.40 -29.09 -17.74
CA TRP A 588 -23.65 -28.61 -18.35
C TRP A 588 -23.51 -28.22 -19.83
N ARG A 589 -22.39 -27.60 -20.21
CA ARG A 589 -22.11 -27.24 -21.62
C ARG A 589 -22.04 -28.48 -22.51
N ALA A 590 -21.34 -29.52 -22.06
CA ALA A 590 -21.18 -30.76 -22.83
C ALA A 590 -22.53 -31.46 -23.03
N TRP A 591 -23.36 -31.49 -22.00
CA TRP A 591 -24.72 -32.02 -22.10
C TRP A 591 -25.62 -31.21 -23.06
N LEU A 592 -25.61 -29.87 -22.99
CA LEU A 592 -26.36 -29.02 -23.91
C LEU A 592 -25.94 -29.24 -25.36
N ALA A 593 -24.64 -29.37 -25.63
CA ALA A 593 -24.12 -29.67 -26.95
C ALA A 593 -24.55 -31.05 -27.47
N GLY A 594 -24.68 -32.04 -26.58
CA GLY A 594 -25.17 -33.38 -26.91
C GLY A 594 -26.66 -33.44 -27.27
N ARG A 595 -27.47 -32.48 -26.80
CA ARG A 595 -28.91 -32.37 -27.14
C ARG A 595 -29.19 -31.74 -28.52
N GLY A 596 -28.20 -31.03 -29.08
CA GLY A 596 -28.30 -30.38 -30.38
C GLY A 596 -27.90 -31.28 -31.56
N ARG A 597 -27.70 -32.58 -31.34
CA ARG A 597 -27.39 -33.58 -32.37
C ARG A 597 -28.58 -34.47 -32.67
#